data_AF-A0A7C6WYK1-F1
#
_entry.id   AF-A0A7C6WYK1-F1
#
_cell.length_a   1.000
_cell.length_b   1.000
_cell.length_c   1.000
_cell.angle_alpha   90.00
_cell.angle_beta   90.00
_cell.angle_gamma   90.00
#
_symmetry.space_group_name_H-M   'P 1'
#
loop_
_entity.id
_entity.type
_entity.pdbx_description
1 polymer ?
#
loop_
_entity_poly.entity_id
_entity_poly.type
_entity_poly.pdbx_seq_one_letter_code
_entity_poly.pdbx_strand_id
1 'polypeptide(L)'
;MIYDDGVEMNEDMRVSTCPRCENEEFSEEAEYCRICGLRAYNYCEGEPEYDWNGYQTDTHYHRNPSNARYCETCGNPTIFFKEKILRPWKDVNNELEAEDDSAFAEVVATADDPDDFPF
;
A
#
# COMPACT_ATOMS: atom_id res chain seq x y z
N MET A 1 -12.71 0.04 -0.04
CA MET A 1 -11.62 1.05 0.01
C MET A 1 -11.36 1.51 -1.42
N ILE A 2 -10.98 2.77 -1.65
CA ILE A 2 -10.74 3.30 -3.00
C ILE A 2 -9.41 2.77 -3.57
N TYR A 3 -8.44 2.47 -2.70
CA TYR A 3 -7.12 1.99 -3.08
C TYR A 3 -6.94 0.54 -2.64
N ASP A 4 -6.86 -0.36 -3.64
CA ASP A 4 -6.61 -1.80 -3.47
C ASP A 4 -5.16 -2.18 -3.85
N ASP A 5 -4.27 -1.20 -3.91
CA ASP A 5 -2.85 -1.39 -4.25
C ASP A 5 -1.98 -1.84 -3.06
N GLY A 6 -2.62 -2.43 -2.05
CA GLY A 6 -1.97 -2.92 -0.85
C GLY A 6 -1.19 -4.22 -1.08
N VAL A 7 -0.37 -4.58 -0.10
CA VAL A 7 0.33 -5.87 -0.06
C VAL A 7 -0.49 -6.88 0.75
N GLU A 8 -0.48 -8.15 0.38
CA GLU A 8 -1.10 -9.20 1.18
C GLU A 8 -0.42 -9.33 2.54
N MET A 9 -1.22 -9.32 3.60
CA MET A 9 -0.77 -9.45 4.98
C MET A 9 -1.60 -10.49 5.72
N ASN A 10 -1.00 -11.12 6.73
CA ASN A 10 -1.67 -11.99 7.68
C ASN A 10 -2.39 -11.18 8.79
N GLU A 11 -3.01 -11.88 9.74
CA GLU A 11 -3.73 -11.28 10.87
C GLU A 11 -2.85 -10.41 11.78
N ASP A 12 -1.54 -10.64 11.82
CA ASP A 12 -0.56 -9.87 12.59
C ASP A 12 -0.08 -8.59 11.87
N MET A 13 -0.67 -8.25 10.72
CA MET A 13 -0.24 -7.19 9.80
C MET A 13 1.17 -7.41 9.23
N ARG A 14 1.58 -8.67 9.13
CA ARG A 14 2.85 -9.08 8.53
C ARG A 14 2.61 -9.53 7.10
N VAL A 15 3.51 -9.16 6.18
CA VAL A 15 3.45 -9.67 4.80
C VAL A 15 3.56 -11.19 4.76
N SER A 16 2.69 -11.83 3.99
CA SER A 16 2.78 -13.26 3.66
C SER A 16 3.93 -13.52 2.67
N THR A 17 4.02 -12.64 1.68
CA THR A 17 4.99 -12.71 0.58
C THR A 17 5.73 -11.39 0.48
N CYS A 18 7.07 -11.42 0.38
CA CYS A 18 7.87 -10.20 0.31
C CYS A 18 7.53 -9.41 -0.98
N PRO A 19 7.01 -8.17 -0.90
CA PRO A 19 6.57 -7.45 -2.09
C PRO A 19 7.73 -6.98 -3.00
N ARG A 20 8.98 -7.14 -2.56
CA ARG A 20 10.18 -6.75 -3.34
C ARG A 20 10.82 -7.92 -4.08
N CYS A 21 10.77 -9.14 -3.54
CA CYS A 21 11.51 -10.29 -4.09
C CYS A 21 10.71 -11.60 -4.03
N GLU A 22 9.43 -11.54 -3.66
CA GLU A 22 8.48 -12.64 -3.70
C GLU A 22 8.84 -13.82 -2.77
N ASN A 23 9.77 -13.62 -1.83
CA ASN A 23 10.09 -14.62 -0.81
C ASN A 23 8.93 -14.79 0.18
N GLU A 24 8.45 -16.02 0.32
CA GLU A 24 7.39 -16.44 1.26
C GLU A 24 7.95 -17.07 2.53
N GLU A 25 9.24 -17.43 2.54
CA GLU A 25 9.85 -18.12 3.65
C GLU A 25 10.36 -17.14 4.70
N PHE A 26 9.62 -17.01 5.80
CA PHE A 26 10.03 -16.23 6.95
C PHE A 26 10.00 -17.05 8.25
N SER A 27 11.00 -16.85 9.12
CA SER A 27 10.94 -17.35 10.50
C SER A 27 9.82 -16.66 11.28
N GLU A 28 9.28 -17.29 12.33
CA GLU A 28 8.15 -16.75 13.11
C GLU A 28 8.40 -15.31 13.61
N GLU A 29 9.61 -15.04 14.11
CA GLU A 29 10.00 -13.73 14.67
C GLU A 29 10.69 -12.80 13.64
N ALA A 30 10.74 -13.17 12.36
CA ALA A 30 11.48 -12.37 11.37
C ALA A 30 10.77 -11.03 11.08
N GLU A 31 11.45 -9.93 11.40
CA GLU A 31 11.03 -8.56 11.09
C GLU A 31 11.49 -8.08 9.70
N TYR A 32 12.44 -8.79 9.09
CA TYR A 32 13.03 -8.47 7.79
C TYR A 32 13.04 -9.70 6.89
N CYS A 33 12.86 -9.48 5.60
CA CYS A 33 13.03 -10.50 4.59
C CYS A 33 14.51 -10.95 4.54
N ARG A 34 14.74 -12.25 4.68
CA ARG A 34 16.08 -12.85 4.66
C ARG A 34 16.80 -12.76 3.31
N ILE A 35 16.07 -12.42 2.23
CA ILE A 35 16.61 -12.35 0.87
C ILE A 35 17.03 -10.91 0.51
N CYS A 36 16.15 -9.94 0.74
CA CYS A 36 16.38 -8.55 0.29
C CYS A 36 16.44 -7.51 1.41
N GLY A 37 16.23 -7.90 2.67
CA GLY A 37 16.27 -7.00 3.83
C GLY A 37 15.06 -6.06 3.98
N LEU A 38 14.00 -6.20 3.16
CA LEU A 38 12.79 -5.39 3.32
C LEU A 38 12.08 -5.75 4.64
N ARG A 39 11.55 -4.76 5.36
CA ARG A 39 10.74 -5.01 6.55
C ARG A 39 9.48 -5.81 6.21
N ALA A 40 9.16 -6.79 7.06
CA ALA A 40 7.99 -7.65 6.94
C ALA A 40 6.68 -6.96 7.37
N TYR A 41 6.77 -5.74 7.92
CA TYR A 41 5.64 -4.95 8.40
C TYR A 41 5.72 -3.54 7.81
N ASN A 42 4.56 -2.94 7.55
CA ASN A 42 4.49 -1.56 7.08
C ASN A 42 4.56 -0.56 8.25
N TYR A 43 5.75 -0.45 8.85
CA TYR A 43 6.00 0.53 9.92
C TYR A 43 6.03 1.97 9.38
N CYS A 44 5.73 2.94 10.24
CA CYS A 44 6.07 4.34 9.98
C CYS A 44 7.58 4.58 10.17
N GLU A 45 8.10 5.75 9.77
CA GLU A 45 9.48 6.16 10.13
C GLU A 45 9.71 6.33 11.64
N GLY A 46 8.62 6.31 12.41
CA GLY A 46 8.64 6.45 13.85
C GLY A 46 8.56 7.91 14.30
N GLU A 47 8.24 8.10 15.57
CA GLU A 47 8.18 9.41 16.23
C GLU A 47 9.23 9.44 17.35
N PRO A 48 10.13 10.43 17.38
CA PRO A 48 11.15 10.51 18.42
C PRO A 48 10.51 10.79 19.78
N GLU A 49 10.86 9.97 20.77
CA GLU A 49 10.51 10.20 22.17
C GLU A 49 11.63 10.94 22.88
N TYR A 50 11.28 11.94 23.69
CA TYR A 50 12.23 12.77 24.42
C TYR A 50 12.01 12.67 25.93
N ASP A 51 13.11 12.69 26.68
CA ASP A 51 13.04 12.84 28.14
C ASP A 51 12.75 14.29 28.57
N TRP A 52 12.59 14.48 29.88
CA TRP A 52 12.38 15.81 30.48
C TRP A 52 13.57 16.78 30.30
N ASN A 53 14.75 16.27 29.93
CA ASN A 53 15.94 17.05 29.62
C ASN A 53 16.03 17.40 28.11
N GLY A 54 15.10 16.91 27.28
CA GLY A 54 15.06 17.15 25.84
C GLY A 54 16.00 16.25 25.03
N TYR A 55 16.55 15.18 25.63
CA TYR A 55 17.33 14.19 24.90
C TYR A 55 16.40 13.12 24.32
N GLN A 56 16.65 12.75 23.05
CA GLN A 56 15.91 11.66 22.43
C GLN A 56 16.29 10.34 23.10
N THR A 57 15.31 9.65 23.67
CA THR A 57 15.50 8.38 24.38
C THR A 57 15.16 7.19 23.50
N ASP A 58 14.14 7.32 22.66
CA ASP A 58 13.67 6.23 21.82
C ASP A 58 13.00 6.78 20.54
N THR A 59 12.54 5.87 19.69
CA THR A 59 11.68 6.17 18.55
C THR A 59 10.52 5.19 18.53
N HIS A 60 9.30 5.71 18.66
CA HIS A 60 8.10 4.90 18.69
C HIS A 60 7.61 4.61 17.27
N TYR A 61 7.44 3.33 16.91
CA TYR A 61 6.98 2.89 15.59
C TYR A 61 5.57 2.29 15.66
N HIS A 62 4.75 2.59 14.65
CA HIS A 62 3.39 2.04 14.52
C HIS A 62 3.32 1.09 13.32
N ARG A 63 2.67 -0.07 13.48
CA ARG A 63 2.27 -0.94 12.36
C ARG A 63 1.08 -0.31 11.66
N ASN A 64 1.08 -0.32 10.33
CA ASN A 64 0.01 0.26 9.52
C ASN A 64 -0.56 -0.78 8.55
N PRO A 65 -1.80 -0.55 8.07
CA PRO A 65 -2.38 -1.34 6.99
C PRO A 65 -1.48 -1.38 5.75
N SER A 66 -1.67 -2.40 4.91
CA SER A 66 -0.78 -2.67 3.79
C SER A 66 -0.81 -1.63 2.67
N ASN A 67 -1.91 -0.88 2.54
CA ASN A 67 -2.08 0.21 1.57
C ASN A 67 -1.79 1.60 2.16
N ALA A 68 -1.39 1.68 3.44
CA ALA A 68 -1.11 2.93 4.11
C ALA A 68 0.24 3.52 3.66
N ARG A 69 0.19 4.70 3.05
CA ARG A 69 1.39 5.47 2.64
C ARG A 69 1.96 6.34 3.77
N TYR A 70 1.09 6.73 4.68
CA TYR A 70 1.38 7.53 5.86
C TYR A 70 0.71 6.88 7.06
N CYS A 71 1.32 7.03 8.23
CA CYS A 71 0.78 6.51 9.48
C CYS A 71 -0.47 7.26 9.90
N GLU A 72 -1.55 6.54 10.22
CA GLU A 72 -2.78 7.15 10.74
C GLU A 72 -2.64 7.68 12.17
N THR A 73 -1.62 7.22 12.90
CA THR A 73 -1.35 7.66 14.29
C THR A 73 -0.43 8.88 14.35
N CYS A 74 0.72 8.85 13.66
CA CYS A 74 1.73 9.92 13.76
C CYS A 74 1.95 10.73 12.47
N GLY A 75 1.29 10.39 11.36
CA GLY A 75 1.40 11.13 10.08
C GLY A 75 2.73 10.94 9.33
N ASN A 76 3.72 10.26 9.91
CA ASN A 76 5.00 10.00 9.25
C ASN A 76 4.84 8.98 8.10
N PRO A 77 5.65 9.08 7.03
CA PRO A 77 5.56 8.16 5.91
C PRO A 77 5.88 6.74 6.35
N THR A 78 5.25 5.78 5.67
CA THR A 78 5.47 4.36 5.93
C THR A 78 6.61 3.79 5.12
N ILE A 79 7.16 2.67 5.57
CA ILE A 79 8.26 2.00 4.88
C ILE A 79 7.83 1.56 3.48
N PHE A 80 6.60 1.11 3.27
CA PHE A 80 6.17 0.70 1.93
C PHE A 80 6.10 1.88 0.96
N PHE A 81 5.75 3.06 1.44
CA PHE A 81 5.79 4.27 0.62
C PHE A 81 7.23 4.71 0.34
N LYS A 82 8.11 4.71 1.35
CA LYS A 82 9.52 5.10 1.18
C LYS A 82 10.30 4.15 0.27
N GLU A 83 10.04 2.86 0.41
CA GLU A 83 10.64 1.80 -0.41
C GLU A 83 10.00 1.71 -1.80
N LYS A 84 9.02 2.58 -2.11
CA LYS A 84 8.29 2.65 -3.38
C LYS A 84 7.55 1.36 -3.73
N ILE A 85 7.18 0.58 -2.72
CA ILE A 85 6.24 -0.54 -2.86
C ILE A 85 4.85 0.03 -3.16
N LEU A 86 4.46 1.09 -2.45
CA LEU A 86 3.25 1.86 -2.72
C LEU A 86 3.59 3.12 -3.54
N ARG A 87 2.84 3.35 -4.61
CA ARG A 87 2.96 4.56 -5.44
C ARG A 87 2.23 5.73 -4.78
N PRO A 88 2.58 7.00 -5.03
CA PRO A 88 1.78 8.14 -4.57
C PRO A 88 0.30 8.02 -4.94
N TRP A 89 -0.60 8.46 -4.06
CA TRP A 89 -2.05 8.33 -4.29
C TRP A 89 -2.53 9.06 -5.54
N LYS A 90 -1.87 10.18 -5.90
CA LYS A 90 -2.20 10.96 -7.10
C LYS A 90 -1.97 10.16 -8.38
N ASP A 91 -0.90 9.38 -8.42
CA ASP A 91 -0.56 8.59 -9.59
C ASP A 91 -1.59 7.48 -9.78
N VAL A 92 -2.01 6.84 -8.70
CA VAL A 92 -3.08 5.83 -8.71
C VAL A 92 -4.43 6.43 -9.09
N ASN A 93 -4.76 7.62 -8.58
CA ASN A 93 -6.03 8.28 -8.88
C ASN A 93 -6.16 8.65 -10.36
N ASN A 94 -5.10 9.17 -10.97
CA ASN A 94 -5.09 9.52 -12.39
C ASN A 94 -5.30 8.29 -13.28
N GLU A 95 -4.78 7.12 -12.88
CA GLU A 95 -4.98 5.86 -13.59
C GLU A 95 -6.42 5.37 -13.48
N LEU A 96 -7.01 5.40 -12.28
CA LEU A 96 -8.42 5.05 -12.06
C LEU A 96 -9.37 5.95 -12.86
N GLU A 97 -9.10 7.26 -12.90
CA GLU A 97 -9.88 8.20 -13.71
C GLU A 97 -9.79 7.88 -15.21
N ALA A 98 -8.58 7.52 -15.71
CA ALA A 98 -8.40 7.14 -17.10
C ALA A 98 -9.07 5.81 -17.47
N GLU A 99 -9.08 4.84 -16.55
CA GLU A 99 -9.76 3.55 -16.72
C GLU A 99 -11.28 3.71 -16.75
N ASP A 100 -11.86 4.53 -15.87
CA ASP A 100 -13.31 4.79 -15.81
C ASP A 100 -13.79 5.51 -17.09
N ASP A 101 -13.02 6.51 -17.56
CA ASP A 101 -13.28 7.17 -18.85
C ASP A 101 -13.20 6.18 -20.04
N SER A 102 -12.28 5.22 -20.01
CA SER A 102 -12.15 4.20 -21.06
C SER A 102 -13.32 3.21 -21.07
N ALA A 103 -13.78 2.80 -19.89
CA ALA A 103 -14.89 1.85 -19.74
C ALA A 103 -16.21 2.50 -20.17
N PHE A 104 -16.40 3.78 -19.86
CA PHE A 104 -17.55 4.55 -20.34
C PHE A 104 -17.54 4.71 -21.87
N ALA A 105 -16.38 4.89 -22.50
CA ALA A 105 -16.28 4.98 -23.95
C ALA A 105 -16.62 3.66 -24.67
N GLU A 106 -16.21 2.50 -24.14
CA GLU A 106 -16.57 1.19 -24.73
C GLU A 106 -18.07 0.87 -24.64
N VAL A 107 -18.73 1.20 -23.52
CA VAL A 107 -20.18 0.98 -23.39
C VAL A 107 -21.01 1.89 -24.29
N VAL A 108 -20.52 3.10 -24.59
CA VAL A 108 -21.18 4.00 -25.55
C VAL A 108 -20.97 3.52 -26.99
N ALA A 109 -19.81 2.97 -27.32
CA ALA A 109 -19.52 2.45 -28.66
C ALA A 109 -20.32 1.18 -29.03
N THR A 110 -20.88 0.47 -28.05
CA THR A 110 -21.67 -0.77 -28.26
C THR A 110 -23.19 -0.55 -28.26
N ALA A 111 -23.66 0.67 -27.97
CA ALA A 111 -25.09 0.99 -27.87
C ALA A 111 -25.72 1.59 -29.14
N ASP A 112 -24.97 1.70 -30.24
CA ASP A 112 -25.39 2.34 -31.51
C ASP A 112 -25.59 1.34 -32.67
N ASP A 113 -26.13 0.14 -32.41
CA ASP A 113 -26.61 -0.77 -33.45
C ASP A 113 -28.16 -0.81 -33.47
N PRO A 114 -28.83 0.11 -34.20
CA PRO A 114 -30.29 0.22 -34.23
C PRO A 114 -31.00 -0.84 -35.10
N ASP A 115 -30.32 -1.88 -35.60
CA ASP A 115 -30.84 -2.79 -36.63
C ASP A 115 -31.33 -4.18 -36.14
N ASP A 116 -31.46 -4.43 -34.83
CA ASP A 116 -31.89 -5.74 -34.28
C ASP A 116 -33.28 -5.73 -33.62
N PHE A 117 -34.30 -5.19 -34.31
CA PHE A 117 -35.71 -5.43 -33.97
C PHE A 117 -36.32 -6.50 -34.88
N PRO A 118 -36.62 -7.72 -34.38
CA PRO A 118 -37.29 -8.73 -35.17
C PRO A 118 -38.77 -8.38 -35.37
N PHE A 119 -39.22 -8.43 -36.63
CA PHE A 119 -40.58 -8.20 -37.12
C PHE A 119 -41.61 -9.20 -36.57
#